data_AF-A0A847MQS0-F1
#
_entry.id   AF-A0A847MQS0-F1
#
_cell.length_a   1.000
_cell.length_b   1.000
_cell.length_c   1.000
_cell.angle_alpha   90.00
_cell.angle_beta   90.00
_cell.angle_gamma   90.00
#
_symmetry.space_group_name_H-M   'P 1'
#
loop_
_entity.id
_entity.type
_entity.pdbx_description
1 polymer ?
#
loop_
_entity_poly.entity_id
_entity_poly.type
_entity_poly.pdbx_seq_one_letter_code
_entity_poly.pdbx_strand_id
1 'polypeptide(L)'
;GAGTRGERPSHVSGEEDPAIRRLFPIANRTDDEAAAEFARLSEAGLRQRKRDNLLAAVELLERGDSIELTPPQAHTLLVALTDIRVVLGERMGLRTDEDAAALDGTAAALGEDDPRLHFILVYDFLTWLQETLATALLQTVPEEGTGED
;
A
#
# COMPACT_ATOMS: atom_id res chain seq x y z
N GLY A 1 33.54 -3.99 28.23
CA GLY A 1 32.09 -4.25 28.32
C GLY A 1 31.50 -3.93 26.97
N ALA A 2 31.07 -4.94 26.22
CA ALA A 2 30.47 -4.75 24.91
C ALA A 2 29.08 -4.14 25.10
N GLY A 3 28.86 -2.95 24.56
CA GLY A 3 27.55 -2.31 24.54
C GLY A 3 26.55 -3.21 23.83
N THR A 4 25.37 -3.37 24.42
CA THR A 4 24.20 -3.94 23.77
C THR A 4 23.96 -3.18 22.48
N ARG A 5 24.39 -3.75 21.35
CA ARG A 5 23.99 -3.28 20.01
C ARG A 5 22.48 -3.37 19.98
N GLY A 6 21.82 -2.21 20.08
CA GLY A 6 20.36 -2.12 20.02
C GLY A 6 19.86 -2.95 18.84
N GLU A 7 18.96 -3.88 19.12
CA GLU A 7 18.43 -4.83 18.16
C GLU A 7 17.97 -4.08 16.91
N ARG A 8 18.49 -4.46 15.73
CA ARG A 8 18.12 -3.79 14.48
C ARG A 8 16.64 -4.06 14.23
N PRO A 9 15.89 -3.10 13.70
CA PRO A 9 14.50 -3.37 13.34
C PRO A 9 14.39 -4.52 12.35
N SER A 10 13.34 -5.34 12.52
CA SER A 10 13.18 -6.62 11.82
C SER A 10 13.13 -6.48 10.29
N HIS A 11 12.44 -5.46 9.74
CA HIS A 11 12.40 -5.24 8.29
C HIS A 11 13.78 -4.93 7.69
N VAL A 12 14.67 -4.27 8.45
CA VAL A 12 16.05 -3.96 8.04
C VAL A 12 16.95 -5.20 8.13
N SER A 13 16.72 -6.06 9.13
CA SER A 13 17.46 -7.31 9.29
C SER A 13 17.14 -8.37 8.22
N GLY A 14 16.00 -8.23 7.54
CA GLY A 14 15.52 -9.18 6.54
C GLY A 14 14.71 -10.36 7.10
N GLU A 15 14.60 -10.47 8.42
CA GLU A 15 13.87 -11.53 9.12
C GLU A 15 12.34 -11.35 9.06
N GLU A 16 11.88 -10.14 8.69
CA GLU A 16 10.45 -9.85 8.61
C GLU A 16 9.81 -10.34 7.30
N ASP A 17 8.52 -10.62 7.39
CA ASP A 17 7.64 -10.98 6.30
C ASP A 17 7.86 -10.07 5.06
N PRO A 18 8.00 -10.63 3.84
CA PRO A 18 8.25 -9.85 2.62
C PRO A 18 7.23 -8.73 2.36
N ALA A 19 5.95 -8.96 2.70
CA ALA A 19 4.90 -7.96 2.51
C ALA A 19 5.09 -6.77 3.46
N ILE A 20 5.51 -7.06 4.70
CA ILE A 20 5.85 -6.01 5.65
C ILE A 20 7.08 -5.23 5.18
N ARG A 21 8.12 -5.90 4.68
CA ARG A 21 9.29 -5.21 4.09
C ARG A 21 8.92 -4.32 2.91
N ARG A 22 7.91 -4.70 2.11
CA ARG A 22 7.42 -3.87 1.00
C ARG A 22 6.63 -2.65 1.48
N LEU A 23 5.90 -2.77 2.60
CA LEU A 23 5.21 -1.65 3.26
C LEU A 23 6.18 -0.68 3.95
N PHE A 24 7.32 -1.17 4.45
CA PHE A 24 8.35 -0.39 5.16
C PHE A 24 9.68 -0.46 4.40
N PRO A 25 9.81 0.23 3.25
CA PRO A 25 11.00 0.15 2.43
C PRO A 25 12.22 0.75 3.13
N ILE A 26 13.39 0.15 2.91
CA ILE A 26 14.66 0.58 3.47
C ILE A 26 15.08 1.92 2.85
N ALA A 27 15.28 2.94 3.68
CA ALA A 27 15.57 4.30 3.24
C ALA A 27 16.98 4.50 2.65
N ASN A 28 17.94 3.65 3.02
CA ASN A 28 19.28 3.66 2.45
C ASN A 28 19.70 2.22 2.10
N ARG A 29 20.00 1.95 0.83
CA ARG A 29 20.36 0.61 0.34
C ARG A 29 21.86 0.31 0.37
N THR A 30 22.68 1.32 0.61
CA THR A 30 24.16 1.24 0.52
C THR A 30 24.86 1.45 1.86
N ASP A 31 24.14 1.94 2.87
CA ASP A 31 24.63 2.17 4.22
C ASP A 31 23.67 1.57 5.26
N ASP A 32 24.03 0.39 5.76
CA ASP A 32 23.25 -0.37 6.73
C ASP A 32 23.09 0.34 8.08
N GLU A 33 24.08 1.16 8.48
CA GLU A 33 24.04 1.88 9.75
C GLU A 33 23.07 3.06 9.65
N ALA A 34 23.15 3.82 8.57
CA ALA A 34 22.19 4.87 8.26
C ALA A 34 20.76 4.34 8.09
N ALA A 35 20.60 3.18 7.41
CA ALA A 35 19.32 2.52 7.27
C ALA A 35 18.71 2.11 8.63
N ALA A 36 19.54 1.53 9.50
CA ALA A 36 19.10 1.11 10.84
C ALA A 36 18.72 2.32 11.71
N GLU A 37 19.47 3.42 11.67
CA GLU A 37 19.14 4.63 12.42
C GLU A 37 17.85 5.29 11.91
N PHE A 38 17.68 5.40 10.59
CA PHE A 38 16.45 5.92 10.01
C PHE A 38 15.23 5.08 10.43
N ALA A 39 15.35 3.75 10.37
CA ALA A 39 14.29 2.85 10.79
C ALA A 39 13.96 3.03 12.28
N ARG A 40 14.96 3.08 13.16
CA ARG A 40 14.76 3.35 14.60
C ARG A 40 13.97 4.65 14.86
N LEU A 41 14.24 5.70 14.09
CA LEU A 41 13.62 7.01 14.28
C LEU A 41 12.23 7.13 13.63
N SER A 42 11.94 6.40 12.55
CA SER A 42 10.75 6.64 11.71
C SER A 42 9.71 5.52 11.73
N GLU A 43 10.11 4.28 12.00
CA GLU A 43 9.27 3.11 11.77
C GLU A 43 8.02 3.11 12.64
N ALA A 44 8.17 3.43 13.94
CA ALA A 44 7.02 3.48 14.86
C ALA A 44 5.95 4.47 14.36
N GLY A 45 6.37 5.66 13.93
CA GLY A 45 5.48 6.66 13.37
C GLY A 45 4.85 6.24 12.04
N LEU A 46 5.62 5.57 11.18
CA LEU A 46 5.10 5.05 9.91
C LEU A 46 4.08 3.92 10.13
N ARG A 47 4.37 2.98 11.03
CA ARG A 47 3.44 1.90 11.43
C ARG A 47 2.15 2.48 12.00
N GLN A 48 2.26 3.48 12.86
CA GLN A 48 1.09 4.14 13.44
C GLN A 48 0.23 4.79 12.35
N ARG A 49 0.83 5.58 11.43
CA ARG A 49 0.08 6.19 10.32
C ARG A 49 -0.61 5.18 9.41
N LYS A 50 0.07 4.07 9.07
CA LYS A 50 -0.55 3.01 8.24
C LYS A 50 -1.74 2.37 8.95
N ARG A 51 -1.61 2.08 10.25
CA ARG A 51 -2.71 1.55 11.07
C ARG A 51 -3.89 2.54 11.15
N ASP A 52 -3.61 3.81 11.40
CA ASP A 52 -4.63 4.84 11.52
C ASP A 52 -5.38 5.04 10.20
N ASN A 53 -4.67 5.02 9.06
CA ASN A 53 -5.30 5.09 7.74
C ASN A 53 -6.20 3.88 7.46
N LEU A 54 -5.78 2.67 7.83
CA LEU A 54 -6.59 1.46 7.67
C LEU A 54 -7.84 1.49 8.54
N LEU A 55 -7.71 1.91 9.81
CA LEU A 55 -8.85 2.04 10.71
C LEU A 55 -9.83 3.10 10.20
N ALA A 56 -9.34 4.26 9.78
CA ALA A 56 -10.18 5.30 9.20
C ALA A 56 -10.87 4.83 7.90
N ALA A 57 -10.20 4.04 7.07
CA ALA A 57 -10.82 3.43 5.88
C ALA A 57 -11.96 2.48 6.25
N VAL A 58 -11.77 1.63 7.28
CA VAL A 58 -12.84 0.76 7.80
C VAL A 58 -14.01 1.60 8.30
N GLU A 59 -13.76 2.60 9.14
CA GLU A 59 -14.80 3.50 9.66
C GLU A 59 -15.56 4.26 8.55
N LEU A 60 -14.89 4.57 7.43
CA LEU A 60 -15.53 5.18 6.26
C LEU A 60 -16.48 4.16 5.58
N LEU A 61 -15.99 2.95 5.33
CA LEU A 61 -16.74 1.90 4.63
C LEU A 61 -17.91 1.35 5.45
N GLU A 62 -17.84 1.37 6.77
CA GLU A 62 -18.93 0.92 7.66
C GLU A 62 -20.14 1.86 7.70
N ARG A 63 -20.07 3.06 7.08
CA ARG A 63 -21.17 4.04 7.06
C ARG A 63 -22.36 3.59 6.21
N GLY A 64 -22.17 2.63 5.31
CA GLY A 64 -23.22 2.04 4.49
C GLY A 64 -22.77 1.75 3.06
N ASP A 65 -23.73 1.32 2.23
CA ASP A 65 -23.47 0.89 0.84
C ASP A 65 -23.07 2.05 -0.09
N SER A 66 -23.33 3.29 0.33
CA SER A 66 -22.94 4.50 -0.39
C SER A 66 -22.39 5.52 0.60
N ILE A 67 -21.21 6.07 0.30
CA ILE A 67 -20.50 7.01 1.15
C ILE A 67 -20.08 8.24 0.35
N GLU A 68 -20.30 9.42 0.91
CA GLU A 68 -19.74 10.66 0.40
C GLU A 68 -18.42 10.95 1.11
N LEU A 69 -17.36 11.21 0.33
CA LEU A 69 -16.02 11.43 0.85
C LEU A 69 -15.61 12.89 0.63
N THR A 70 -15.09 13.51 1.68
CA THR A 70 -14.31 14.74 1.51
C THR A 70 -12.95 14.41 0.85
N PRO A 71 -12.27 15.38 0.19
CA PRO A 71 -10.97 15.10 -0.42
C PRO A 71 -9.93 14.49 0.54
N PRO A 72 -9.81 14.93 1.81
CA PRO A 72 -8.94 14.27 2.78
C PRO A 72 -9.34 12.81 3.08
N GLN A 73 -10.64 12.51 3.19
CA GLN A 73 -11.12 11.14 3.43
C GLN A 73 -10.84 10.24 2.22
N ALA A 74 -11.05 10.76 1.01
CA ALA A 74 -10.73 10.06 -0.23
C ALA A 74 -9.22 9.77 -0.33
N HIS A 75 -8.35 10.72 0.05
CA HIS A 75 -6.91 10.48 0.11
C HIS A 75 -6.54 9.40 1.16
N THR A 76 -7.13 9.45 2.35
CA THR A 76 -6.92 8.41 3.38
C THR A 76 -7.31 7.02 2.87
N LEU A 77 -8.48 6.89 2.22
CA LEU A 77 -8.93 5.65 1.63
C LEU A 77 -7.98 5.17 0.52
N LEU A 78 -7.54 6.07 -0.37
CA LEU A 78 -6.59 5.76 -1.44
C LEU A 78 -5.27 5.19 -0.91
N VAL A 79 -4.72 5.79 0.15
CA VAL A 79 -3.48 5.31 0.79
C VAL A 79 -3.69 3.94 1.44
N ALA A 80 -4.82 3.73 2.13
CA ALA A 80 -5.16 2.44 2.72
C ALA A 80 -5.30 1.32 1.65
N LEU A 81 -5.99 1.61 0.54
CA LEU A 81 -6.12 0.69 -0.59
C LEU A 81 -4.76 0.34 -1.20
N THR A 82 -3.87 1.33 -1.34
CA THR A 82 -2.51 1.12 -1.84
C THR A 82 -1.74 0.14 -0.94
N ASP A 83 -1.80 0.32 0.39
CA ASP A 83 -1.13 -0.57 1.34
C ASP A 83 -1.66 -2.01 1.26
N ILE A 84 -2.98 -2.19 1.11
CA ILE A 84 -3.60 -3.51 0.93
C ILE A 84 -3.12 -4.15 -0.38
N ARG A 85 -3.13 -3.40 -1.50
CA ARG A 85 -2.66 -3.89 -2.80
C ARG A 85 -1.18 -4.28 -2.77
N VAL A 86 -0.34 -3.55 -2.04
CA VAL A 86 1.07 -3.91 -1.85
C VAL A 86 1.21 -5.27 -1.17
N VAL A 87 0.43 -5.54 -0.13
CA VAL A 87 0.44 -6.83 0.57
C VAL A 87 -0.05 -7.95 -0.34
N LEU A 88 -1.18 -7.74 -1.02
CA LEU A 88 -1.75 -8.73 -1.94
C LEU A 88 -0.80 -9.05 -3.10
N GLY A 89 -0.22 -8.02 -3.71
CA GLY A 89 0.75 -8.19 -4.79
C GLY A 89 1.98 -8.97 -4.34
N GLU A 90 2.50 -8.70 -3.15
CA GLU A 90 3.63 -9.47 -2.61
C GLU A 90 3.27 -10.95 -2.36
N ARG A 91 2.06 -11.24 -1.86
CA ARG A 91 1.60 -12.63 -1.66
C ARG A 91 1.40 -13.39 -2.96
N MET A 92 1.01 -12.70 -4.02
CA MET A 92 0.89 -13.26 -5.37
C MET A 92 2.21 -13.27 -6.14
N GLY A 93 3.29 -12.72 -5.56
CA GLY A 93 4.60 -12.68 -6.22
C GLY A 93 4.72 -11.63 -7.32
N LEU A 94 3.89 -10.60 -7.34
CA LEU A 94 3.91 -9.54 -8.35
C LEU A 94 5.07 -8.58 -8.09
N ARG A 95 6.12 -8.67 -8.90
CA ARG A 95 7.35 -7.86 -8.77
C ARG A 95 7.48 -6.85 -9.89
N THR A 96 6.89 -7.10 -11.05
CA THR A 96 6.91 -6.19 -12.19
C THR A 96 5.51 -5.89 -12.74
N ASP A 97 5.43 -4.91 -13.64
CA ASP A 97 4.19 -4.58 -14.32
C ASP A 97 3.75 -5.72 -15.24
N GLU A 98 4.69 -6.48 -15.80
CA GLU A 98 4.41 -7.68 -16.58
C GLU A 98 3.76 -8.78 -15.73
N ASP A 99 4.18 -8.96 -14.47
CA ASP A 99 3.55 -9.93 -13.56
C ASP A 99 2.07 -9.56 -13.32
N ALA A 100 1.78 -8.27 -13.13
CA ALA A 100 0.42 -7.78 -12.94
C ALA A 100 -0.42 -7.94 -14.23
N ALA A 101 0.14 -7.62 -15.39
CA ALA A 101 -0.54 -7.77 -16.68
C ALA A 101 -0.84 -9.25 -17.04
N ALA A 102 -0.07 -10.20 -16.49
CA ALA A 102 -0.30 -11.63 -16.68
C ALA A 102 -1.40 -12.22 -15.78
N LEU A 103 -1.95 -11.44 -14.85
CA LEU A 103 -2.95 -11.93 -13.88
C LEU A 103 -4.24 -12.41 -14.56
N ASP A 104 -4.72 -11.72 -15.59
CA ASP A 104 -5.94 -12.11 -16.31
C ASP A 104 -5.79 -13.49 -16.95
N GLY A 105 -4.66 -13.71 -17.62
CA GLY A 105 -4.33 -15.01 -18.20
C GLY A 105 -4.15 -16.09 -17.14
N THR A 106 -3.57 -15.73 -15.99
CA THR A 106 -3.43 -16.63 -14.84
C THR A 106 -4.81 -17.03 -14.32
N ALA A 107 -5.70 -16.07 -14.06
CA ALA A 107 -7.06 -16.29 -13.57
C ALA A 107 -7.87 -17.17 -14.52
N ALA A 108 -7.78 -16.93 -15.83
CA ALA A 108 -8.46 -17.74 -16.85
C ALA A 108 -7.97 -19.20 -16.90
N ALA A 109 -6.75 -19.47 -16.44
CA ALA A 109 -6.17 -20.81 -16.37
C ALA A 109 -6.45 -21.53 -15.03
N LEU A 110 -6.94 -20.81 -14.00
CA LEU A 110 -7.31 -21.39 -12.72
C LEU A 110 -8.70 -22.05 -12.79
N GLY A 111 -8.89 -23.10 -12.00
CA GLY A 111 -10.24 -23.64 -11.76
C GLY A 111 -11.04 -22.71 -10.85
N GLU A 112 -12.37 -22.79 -10.93
CA GLU A 112 -13.29 -21.95 -10.14
C GLU A 112 -13.08 -22.07 -8.62
N ASP A 113 -12.67 -23.25 -8.13
CA ASP A 113 -12.40 -23.51 -6.72
C ASP A 113 -10.96 -23.16 -6.27
N ASP A 114 -10.11 -22.63 -7.15
CA ASP A 114 -8.74 -22.30 -6.79
C ASP A 114 -8.70 -21.08 -5.84
N PRO A 115 -8.15 -21.20 -4.63
CA PRO A 115 -8.13 -20.10 -3.67
C PRO A 115 -7.34 -18.88 -4.15
N ARG A 116 -6.42 -19.04 -5.12
CA ARG A 116 -5.67 -17.92 -5.72
C ARG A 116 -6.58 -17.01 -6.52
N LEU A 117 -7.66 -17.54 -7.10
CA LEU A 117 -8.61 -16.76 -7.87
C LEU A 117 -9.22 -15.64 -7.00
N HIS A 118 -9.53 -15.93 -5.73
CA HIS A 118 -10.05 -14.92 -4.81
C HIS A 118 -9.07 -13.75 -4.62
N PHE A 119 -7.77 -14.03 -4.43
CA PHE A 119 -6.76 -12.98 -4.27
C PHE A 119 -6.59 -12.13 -5.54
N ILE A 120 -6.64 -12.76 -6.72
CA ILE A 120 -6.57 -12.06 -8.00
C ILE A 120 -7.78 -11.14 -8.18
N LEU A 121 -8.99 -11.66 -7.94
CA LEU A 121 -10.23 -10.88 -8.06
C LEU A 121 -10.27 -9.70 -7.08
N VAL A 122 -9.83 -9.90 -5.84
CA VAL A 122 -9.74 -8.81 -4.87
C VAL A 122 -8.70 -7.79 -5.31
N TYR A 123 -7.52 -8.22 -5.76
CA TYR A 123 -6.48 -7.30 -6.24
C TYR A 123 -6.95 -6.48 -7.44
N ASP A 124 -7.60 -7.10 -8.41
CA ASP A 124 -8.14 -6.45 -9.60
C ASP A 124 -9.26 -5.45 -9.23
N PHE A 125 -10.21 -5.87 -8.39
CA PHE A 125 -11.25 -4.98 -7.87
C PHE A 125 -10.67 -3.75 -7.16
N LEU A 126 -9.67 -3.93 -6.27
CA LEU A 126 -9.03 -2.82 -5.58
C LEU A 126 -8.22 -1.94 -6.55
N THR A 127 -7.70 -2.52 -7.64
CA THR A 127 -7.01 -1.78 -8.70
C THR A 127 -7.96 -0.82 -9.39
N TRP A 128 -9.08 -1.34 -9.89
CA TRP A 128 -10.13 -0.55 -10.50
C TRP A 128 -10.69 0.52 -9.53
N LEU A 129 -10.94 0.16 -8.27
CA LEU A 129 -11.48 1.08 -7.28
C LEU A 129 -10.50 2.23 -6.99
N GLN A 130 -9.22 1.91 -6.84
CA GLN A 130 -8.17 2.90 -6.59
C GLN A 130 -8.00 3.85 -7.78
N GLU A 131 -8.01 3.34 -9.01
CA GLU A 131 -7.94 4.15 -10.23
C GLU A 131 -9.14 5.10 -10.34
N THR A 132 -10.35 4.57 -10.11
CA THR A 132 -11.58 5.37 -10.12
C THR A 132 -11.52 6.52 -9.10
N LEU A 133 -11.07 6.22 -7.87
CA LEU A 133 -10.93 7.23 -6.81
C LEU A 133 -9.83 8.25 -7.12
N ALA A 134 -8.69 7.81 -7.66
CA ALA A 134 -7.60 8.69 -8.05
C ALA A 134 -8.01 9.64 -9.18
N THR A 135 -8.71 9.14 -10.20
CA THR A 135 -9.26 9.97 -11.28
C THR A 135 -10.25 11.00 -10.75
N ALA A 136 -11.16 10.61 -9.85
CA ALA A 136 -12.09 11.54 -9.24
C ALA A 136 -11.36 12.65 -8.45
N LEU A 137 -10.32 12.32 -7.69
CA LEU A 137 -9.50 13.30 -6.98
C LEU A 137 -8.78 14.27 -7.92
N LEU A 138 -8.22 13.79 -9.04
CA LEU A 138 -7.56 14.65 -10.02
C LEU A 138 -8.50 15.67 -10.65
N GLN A 139 -9.78 15.32 -10.84
CA GLN A 139 -10.81 16.24 -11.34
C GLN A 139 -11.21 17.34 -10.35
N THR A 140 -10.83 17.20 -9.07
CA THR A 140 -11.14 18.19 -8.03
C THR A 140 -10.05 19.25 -7.84
N VAL A 141 -8.90 19.10 -8.52
CA VAL A 141 -7.85 20.13 -8.56
C VAL A 141 -8.32 21.25 -9.48
N PRO A 142 -8.49 22.50 -8.99
CA PRO A 142 -8.84 23.61 -9.87
C PRO A 142 -7.75 23.79 -10.92
N GLU A 143 -8.12 23.94 -12.19
CA GLU A 143 -7.23 24.47 -13.21
C GLU A 143 -6.72 25.82 -12.69
N GLU A 144 -5.44 25.92 -12.35
CA GLU A 144 -4.83 27.22 -12.01
C GLU A 144 -5.08 28.15 -13.19
N GLY A 145 -5.86 29.21 -12.95
CA GLY A 145 -6.34 30.09 -13.99
C GLY A 145 -5.19 30.65 -14.84
N THR A 146 -5.28 30.43 -16.14
CA THR A 146 -4.67 31.32 -17.13
C THR A 146 -5.37 32.67 -17.03
N GLY A 147 -4.97 33.47 -16.04
CA GLY A 147 -5.18 34.91 -16.04
C GLY A 147 -4.13 35.53 -16.95
N GLU A 148 -4.44 35.65 -18.23
CA GLU A 148 -3.82 36.66 -19.09
C GLU A 148 -4.57 37.97 -18.84
N ASP A 149 -3.88 38.92 -18.21
CA ASP A 149 -4.16 40.37 -18.31
C ASP A 149 -3.67 40.91 -19.66
#